data_AF-A0A3N7CEU0-F1
#
_entry.id   AF-A0A3N7CEU0-F1
#
_cell.length_a   1.000
_cell.length_b   1.000
_cell.length_c   1.000
_cell.angle_alpha   90.00
_cell.angle_beta   90.00
_cell.angle_gamma   90.00
#
_symmetry.space_group_name_H-M   'P 1'
#
loop_
_entity.id
_entity.type
_entity.pdbx_description
1 polymer ?
#
loop_
_entity_poly.entity_id
_entity_poly.type
_entity_poly.pdbx_seq_one_letter_code
_entity_poly.pdbx_strand_id
1 'polypeptide(L)'
;MSKFEIDKYTHIWDKKENIMIKEIIRDNAGNPVSVLLDYKEWIQIEQVLKQQKVRINPPENPLDWYALTESANSILNELIAYTGREQFSELKKEIPDQGRIEELLKLSEEIKAINRKSANFMDGDRLKQIIALYGPKLKKVNNGEQLV
;
A
#
# COMPACT_ATOMS: atom_id res chain seq x y z
N MET A 1 0.43 -7.98 -10.87
CA MET A 1 1.06 -9.04 -10.06
C MET A 1 1.46 -10.17 -11.00
N SER A 2 2.74 -10.31 -11.30
CA SER A 2 3.24 -11.46 -12.07
C SER A 2 3.20 -12.67 -11.14
N LYS A 3 2.32 -13.63 -11.44
CA LYS A 3 2.37 -14.96 -10.84
C LYS A 3 3.60 -15.65 -11.42
N PHE A 4 4.65 -15.80 -10.62
CA PHE A 4 5.69 -16.75 -10.95
C PHE A 4 5.13 -18.14 -10.64
N GLU A 5 4.72 -18.84 -11.70
CA GLU A 5 4.30 -20.23 -11.64
C GLU A 5 5.55 -21.10 -11.80
N ILE A 6 5.85 -21.89 -10.77
CA ILE A 6 7.05 -22.72 -10.71
C ILE A 6 6.74 -24.06 -11.37
N ASP A 7 7.30 -24.31 -12.54
CA ASP A 7 6.90 -25.45 -13.38
C ASP A 7 7.76 -26.73 -13.20
N LYS A 8 8.95 -26.68 -12.56
CA LYS A 8 9.78 -27.85 -12.17
C LYS A 8 11.14 -27.45 -11.58
N TYR A 9 11.70 -28.28 -10.68
CA TYR A 9 13.08 -28.17 -10.18
C TYR A 9 13.94 -29.37 -10.59
N THR A 10 15.20 -29.13 -10.92
CA THR A 10 16.22 -30.15 -11.16
C THR A 10 17.45 -29.83 -10.34
N HIS A 11 17.90 -30.78 -9.51
CA HIS A 11 19.16 -30.67 -8.76
C HIS A 11 20.34 -30.90 -9.69
N ILE A 12 21.30 -29.98 -9.68
CA ILE A 12 22.53 -30.07 -10.47
C ILE A 12 23.71 -29.93 -9.51
N TRP A 13 24.73 -30.74 -9.68
CA TRP A 13 25.95 -30.67 -8.88
C TRP A 13 27.01 -29.87 -9.65
N ASP A 14 27.66 -28.90 -9.00
CA ASP A 14 28.83 -28.27 -9.59
C ASP A 14 30.08 -29.16 -9.47
N LYS A 15 31.19 -28.78 -10.12
CA LYS A 15 32.45 -29.53 -10.10
C LYS A 15 33.12 -29.62 -8.71
N LYS A 16 32.57 -28.95 -7.69
CA LYS A 16 33.02 -28.94 -6.30
C LYS A 16 31.99 -29.56 -5.34
N GLU A 17 31.03 -30.33 -5.88
CA GLU A 17 29.94 -30.99 -5.15
C GLU A 17 28.96 -30.04 -4.44
N ASN A 18 28.88 -28.76 -4.84
CA ASN A 18 27.82 -27.89 -4.36
C ASN A 18 26.49 -28.23 -5.04
N ILE A 19 25.41 -28.27 -4.24
CA ILE A 19 24.05 -28.41 -4.75
C ILE A 19 23.66 -27.08 -5.40
N MET A 20 23.45 -27.11 -6.70
CA MET A 20 22.94 -25.99 -7.48
C MET A 20 21.48 -26.26 -7.83
N ILE A 21 20.65 -25.22 -7.70
CA ILE A 21 19.27 -25.24 -8.16
C ILE A 21 19.21 -24.48 -9.48
N LYS A 22 18.69 -25.12 -10.53
CA LYS A 22 18.36 -24.48 -11.79
C LYS A 22 16.88 -24.15 -11.82
N GLU A 23 16.55 -22.87 -11.98
CA GLU A 23 15.17 -22.38 -12.12
C GLU A 23 15.02 -21.57 -13.41
N ILE A 24 13.86 -21.69 -14.06
CA ILE A 24 13.53 -20.89 -15.23
C ILE A 24 12.56 -19.80 -14.77
N ILE A 25 13.06 -18.57 -14.72
CA ILE A 25 12.25 -17.37 -14.42
C ILE A 25 11.93 -16.63 -15.72
N ARG A 26 10.98 -15.69 -15.69
CA ARG A 26 10.70 -14.81 -16.84
C ARG A 26 11.34 -13.45 -16.62
N ASP A 27 12.00 -12.90 -17.64
CA ASP A 27 12.51 -11.54 -17.61
C ASP A 27 11.38 -10.50 -17.70
N ASN A 28 11.73 -9.20 -17.63
CA ASN A 28 10.77 -8.10 -17.70
C ASN A 28 10.03 -8.02 -19.05
N ALA A 29 10.50 -8.72 -20.09
CA ALA A 29 9.86 -8.85 -21.39
C ALA A 29 9.07 -10.17 -21.54
N GLY A 30 9.03 -11.01 -20.49
CA GLY A 30 8.29 -12.27 -20.45
C GLY A 30 9.06 -13.49 -20.98
N ASN A 31 10.33 -13.33 -21.39
CA ASN A 31 11.14 -14.40 -21.95
C ASN A 31 11.71 -15.30 -20.84
N PRO A 32 11.76 -16.63 -21.04
CA PRO A 32 12.34 -17.54 -20.06
C PRO A 32 13.86 -17.38 -19.98
N VAL A 33 14.37 -17.14 -18.77
CA VAL A 33 15.79 -17.05 -18.43
C VAL A 33 16.09 -18.12 -17.38
N SER A 34 17.10 -18.95 -17.62
CA SER A 34 17.55 -19.92 -16.63
C SER A 34 18.55 -19.30 -15.67
N VAL A 35 18.27 -19.37 -14.37
CA VAL A 35 19.17 -18.94 -13.31
C VAL A 35 19.67 -20.16 -12.55
N LEU A 36 20.98 -20.19 -12.28
CA LEU A 36 21.63 -21.18 -11.44
C LEU A 36 21.97 -20.49 -10.11
N LEU A 37 21.36 -20.94 -9.02
CA LEU A 37 21.60 -20.41 -7.68
C LEU A 37 22.32 -21.47 -6.84
N ASP A 38 23.30 -21.05 -6.05
CA ASP A 38 23.86 -21.87 -4.97
C ASP A 38 22.75 -22.12 -3.93
N TYR A 39 22.57 -23.37 -3.52
CA TYR A 39 21.59 -23.77 -2.52
C TYR A 39 21.64 -22.93 -1.23
N LYS A 40 22.84 -22.50 -0.80
CA LYS A 40 22.97 -21.63 0.39
C LYS A 40 22.37 -20.24 0.17
N GLU A 41 22.57 -19.66 -1.01
CA GLU A 41 21.98 -18.38 -1.38
C GLU A 41 20.46 -18.50 -1.53
N TRP A 42 19.99 -19.61 -2.10
CA TRP A 42 18.56 -19.92 -2.22
C TRP A 42 17.87 -19.98 -0.85
N ILE A 43 18.44 -20.70 0.12
CA ILE A 43 17.90 -20.78 1.49
C ILE A 43 17.83 -19.40 2.15
N GLN A 44 18.82 -18.53 1.94
CA GLN A 44 18.82 -17.17 2.49
C GLN A 44 17.71 -16.32 1.88
N ILE A 45 17.52 -16.39 0.55
CA ILE A 45 16.41 -15.71 -0.13
C ILE A 45 15.06 -16.24 0.39
N GLU A 46 14.92 -17.55 0.52
CA GLU A 46 13.70 -18.17 1.04
C GLU A 46 13.40 -17.76 2.48
N GLN A 47 14.42 -17.65 3.33
CA GLN A 47 14.29 -17.18 4.72
C GLN A 47 13.90 -15.70 4.79
N VAL A 48 14.47 -14.84 3.96
CA VAL A 48 14.10 -13.42 3.87
C VAL A 48 12.65 -13.28 3.41
N LEU A 49 12.23 -14.05 2.39
CA LEU A 49 10.85 -14.06 1.92
C LEU A 49 9.86 -14.62 2.97
N LYS A 50 10.25 -15.65 3.73
CA LYS A 50 9.44 -16.22 4.82
C LYS A 50 9.33 -15.28 6.03
N GLN A 51 10.40 -14.54 6.36
CA GLN A 51 10.38 -13.52 7.43
C GLN A 51 9.50 -12.31 7.06
N GLN A 52 9.30 -12.04 5.77
CA GLN A 52 8.34 -11.06 5.25
C GLN A 52 6.94 -11.64 5.01
N LYS A 53 6.50 -12.66 5.77
CA LYS A 53 5.07 -12.94 5.86
C LYS A 53 4.37 -11.80 6.61
N VAL A 54 4.13 -10.71 5.90
CA VAL A 54 3.24 -9.67 6.38
C VAL A 54 1.87 -10.34 6.52
N ARG A 55 1.35 -10.38 7.75
CA ARG A 55 0.03 -10.94 8.03
C ARG A 55 -0.99 -10.00 7.42
N ILE A 56 -1.37 -10.28 6.18
CA ILE A 56 -2.53 -9.69 5.55
C ILE A 56 -3.72 -10.42 6.15
N ASN A 57 -4.67 -9.69 6.73
CA ASN A 57 -5.98 -10.20 7.08
C ASN A 57 -6.96 -9.71 6.00
N PRO A 58 -6.93 -10.29 4.78
CA PRO A 58 -7.85 -9.89 3.74
C PRO A 58 -9.26 -10.36 4.11
N PRO A 59 -10.32 -9.64 3.68
CA PRO A 59 -11.68 -10.15 3.72
C PRO A 59 -11.78 -11.42 2.87
N GLU A 60 -12.78 -12.25 3.18
CA GLU A 60 -12.99 -13.54 2.53
C GLU A 60 -13.13 -13.43 1.00
N ASN A 61 -13.64 -12.30 0.51
CA ASN A 61 -13.80 -12.01 -0.90
C ASN A 61 -12.73 -10.99 -1.42
N PRO A 62 -11.90 -11.37 -2.40
CA PRO A 62 -10.92 -10.46 -3.01
C PRO A 62 -11.51 -9.20 -3.65
N LEU A 63 -12.76 -9.24 -4.13
CA LEU A 63 -13.43 -8.04 -4.67
C LEU A 63 -13.76 -7.04 -3.57
N ASP A 64 -14.13 -7.52 -2.38
CA ASP A 64 -14.42 -6.68 -1.22
C ASP A 64 -13.13 -6.00 -0.74
N TRP A 65 -12.00 -6.71 -0.80
CA TRP A 65 -10.69 -6.13 -0.48
C TRP A 65 -10.34 -4.96 -1.38
N TYR A 66 -10.50 -5.15 -2.69
CA TYR A 66 -10.27 -4.10 -3.67
C TYR A 66 -11.19 -2.90 -3.43
N ALA A 67 -12.49 -3.16 -3.25
CA ALA A 67 -13.48 -2.11 -3.00
C ALA A 67 -13.17 -1.31 -1.72
N LEU A 68 -12.80 -1.98 -0.63
CA LEU A 68 -12.43 -1.34 0.63
C LEU A 68 -11.15 -0.50 0.49
N THR A 69 -10.13 -1.04 -0.18
CA THR A 69 -8.86 -0.35 -0.38
C THR A 69 -9.05 0.90 -1.23
N GLU A 70 -9.76 0.78 -2.34
CA GLU A 70 -10.04 1.90 -3.25
C GLU A 70 -10.89 2.96 -2.56
N SER A 71 -11.93 2.55 -1.84
CA SER A 71 -12.79 3.48 -1.08
C SER A 71 -12.00 4.24 -0.03
N ALA A 72 -11.18 3.56 0.76
CA ALA A 72 -10.34 4.20 1.77
C ALA A 72 -9.34 5.18 1.13
N ASN A 73 -8.67 4.78 0.04
CA ASN A 73 -7.72 5.62 -0.68
C ASN A 73 -8.38 6.88 -1.27
N SER A 74 -9.50 6.73 -1.97
CA SER A 74 -10.25 7.86 -2.54
C SER A 74 -10.65 8.83 -1.43
N ILE A 75 -11.23 8.33 -0.33
CA ILE A 75 -11.66 9.19 0.79
C ILE A 75 -10.48 9.99 1.37
N LEU A 76 -9.37 9.32 1.69
CA LEU A 76 -8.21 9.98 2.31
C LEU A 76 -7.57 10.99 1.35
N ASN A 77 -7.42 10.63 0.07
CA ASN A 77 -6.82 11.52 -0.92
C ASN A 77 -7.67 12.76 -1.20
N GLU A 78 -8.99 12.61 -1.28
CA GLU A 78 -9.91 13.74 -1.47
C GLU A 78 -9.88 14.70 -0.29
N LEU A 79 -9.82 14.18 0.95
CA LEU A 79 -9.70 15.02 2.14
C LEU A 79 -8.34 15.73 2.21
N ILE A 80 -7.24 15.07 1.82
CA ILE A 80 -5.92 15.73 1.70
C ILE A 80 -6.01 16.88 0.68
N ALA A 81 -6.61 16.64 -0.48
CA ALA A 81 -6.78 17.67 -1.50
C ALA A 81 -7.67 18.82 -1.02
N TYR A 82 -8.76 18.52 -0.30
CA TYR A 82 -9.63 19.51 0.33
C TYR A 82 -8.85 20.40 1.30
N THR A 83 -8.12 19.81 2.25
CA THR A 83 -7.36 20.60 3.24
C THR A 83 -6.32 21.50 2.58
N GLY A 84 -5.66 21.04 1.52
CA GLY A 84 -4.73 21.87 0.74
C GLY A 84 -5.41 23.04 0.02
N ARG A 85 -6.59 22.80 -0.59
CA ARG A 85 -7.36 23.87 -1.25
C ARG A 85 -7.84 24.91 -0.24
N GLU A 86 -8.37 24.48 0.90
CA GLU A 86 -8.86 25.39 1.94
C GLU A 86 -7.74 26.22 2.56
N GLN A 87 -6.57 25.62 2.83
CA GLN A 87 -5.40 26.37 3.31
C GLN A 87 -5.00 27.46 2.32
N PHE A 88 -4.96 27.11 1.03
CA PHE A 88 -4.63 28.06 -0.02
C PHE A 88 -5.67 29.18 -0.17
N SER A 89 -6.96 28.84 -0.06
CA SER A 89 -8.05 29.82 -0.07
C SER A 89 -7.97 30.77 1.14
N GLU A 90 -7.65 30.24 2.33
CA GLU A 90 -7.52 31.03 3.56
C GLU A 90 -6.34 32.01 3.49
N LEU A 91 -5.19 31.52 3.03
CA LEU A 91 -3.97 32.33 2.84
C LEU A 91 -4.14 33.47 1.84
N LYS A 92 -5.14 33.39 0.95
CA LYS A 92 -5.45 34.43 -0.03
C LYS A 92 -6.34 35.56 0.49
N LYS A 93 -6.93 35.42 1.68
CA LYS A 93 -7.75 36.48 2.26
C LYS A 93 -6.87 37.68 2.63
N GLU A 94 -7.47 38.87 2.66
CA GLU A 94 -6.77 40.08 3.12
C GLU A 94 -6.26 39.94 4.57
N ILE A 95 -7.03 39.24 5.41
CA ILE A 95 -6.67 38.88 6.78
C ILE A 95 -6.88 37.37 6.94
N PRO A 96 -5.84 36.54 6.73
CA PRO A 96 -5.94 35.10 6.89
C PRO A 96 -6.17 34.68 8.35
N ASP A 97 -7.08 33.73 8.57
CA ASP A 97 -7.26 33.10 9.88
C ASP A 97 -6.18 32.03 10.11
N GLN A 98 -5.18 32.37 10.94
CA GLN A 98 -4.09 31.45 11.28
C GLN A 98 -4.57 30.24 12.09
N GLY A 99 -5.60 30.39 12.93
CA GLY A 99 -6.15 29.27 13.70
C GLY A 99 -6.75 28.22 12.78
N ARG A 100 -7.54 28.66 11.80
CA ARG A 100 -8.09 27.77 10.76
C ARG A 100 -7.01 27.09 9.93
N ILE A 101 -5.96 27.81 9.52
CA ILE A 101 -4.84 27.24 8.76
C ILE A 101 -4.14 26.13 9.58
N GLU A 102 -3.90 26.37 10.87
CA GLU A 102 -3.29 25.37 11.75
C GLU A 102 -4.17 24.12 11.91
N GLU A 103 -5.49 24.29 12.04
CA GLU A 103 -6.42 23.18 12.13
C GLU A 103 -6.47 22.35 10.84
N LEU A 104 -6.50 23.02 9.67
CA LEU A 104 -6.40 22.37 8.37
C LEU A 104 -5.09 21.61 8.19
N LEU A 105 -3.98 22.17 8.68
CA LEU A 105 -2.66 21.54 8.63
C LEU A 105 -2.62 20.28 9.52
N LYS A 106 -3.12 20.37 10.75
CA LYS A 106 -3.22 19.22 11.68
C LYS A 106 -4.04 18.10 11.06
N LEU A 107 -5.21 18.42 10.50
CA LEU A 107 -6.07 17.44 9.84
C LEU A 107 -5.36 16.80 8.63
N SER A 108 -4.67 17.59 7.81
CA SER A 108 -3.87 17.09 6.69
C SER A 108 -2.80 16.09 7.14
N GLU A 109 -2.03 16.43 8.17
CA GLU A 109 -0.94 15.56 8.65
C GLU A 109 -1.45 14.28 9.29
N GLU A 110 -2.56 14.32 10.02
CA GLU A 110 -3.24 13.14 10.54
C GLU A 110 -3.62 12.18 9.39
N ILE A 111 -4.29 12.69 8.36
CA ILE A 111 -4.78 11.89 7.23
C ILE A 111 -3.58 11.34 6.42
N LYS A 112 -2.53 12.13 6.19
CA LYS A 112 -1.31 11.66 5.53
C LYS A 112 -0.60 10.56 6.31
N ALA A 113 -0.53 10.67 7.64
CA ALA A 113 0.08 9.65 8.49
C ALA A 113 -0.66 8.31 8.36
N ILE A 114 -1.99 8.34 8.26
CA ILE A 114 -2.81 7.15 8.02
C ILE A 114 -2.58 6.60 6.62
N ASN A 115 -2.63 7.46 5.59
CA ASN A 115 -2.51 7.07 4.19
C ASN A 115 -1.13 6.46 3.86
N ARG A 116 -0.06 6.99 4.45
CA ARG A 116 1.32 6.49 4.22
C ARG A 116 1.64 5.20 4.97
N LYS A 117 0.88 4.86 6.01
CA LYS A 117 1.13 3.67 6.82
C LYS A 117 0.52 2.45 6.14
N SER A 118 1.32 1.76 5.34
CA SER A 118 0.93 0.55 4.59
C SER A 118 0.17 -0.47 5.42
N ALA A 119 0.55 -0.67 6.69
CA ALA A 119 -0.13 -1.58 7.62
C ALA A 119 -1.65 -1.30 7.78
N ASN A 120 -2.11 -0.06 7.58
CA ASN A 120 -3.54 0.26 7.61
C ASN A 120 -4.34 -0.37 6.47
N PHE A 121 -3.66 -0.73 5.38
CA PHE A 121 -4.24 -1.33 4.17
C PHE A 121 -3.97 -2.82 4.09
N MET A 122 -3.57 -3.45 5.19
CA MET A 122 -3.30 -4.90 5.28
C MET A 122 -4.33 -5.63 6.15
N ASP A 123 -5.29 -4.89 6.70
CA ASP A 123 -6.38 -5.40 7.52
C ASP A 123 -7.73 -4.84 7.06
N GLY A 124 -8.69 -5.73 6.77
CA GLY A 124 -9.99 -5.35 6.22
C GLY A 124 -10.86 -4.58 7.21
N ASP A 125 -10.78 -4.91 8.50
CA ASP A 125 -11.53 -4.20 9.53
C ASP A 125 -10.91 -2.83 9.79
N ARG A 126 -9.58 -2.70 9.65
CA ARG A 126 -8.93 -1.40 9.68
C ARG A 126 -9.40 -0.49 8.54
N LEU A 127 -9.52 -1.01 7.32
CA LEU A 127 -10.07 -0.27 6.19
C LEU A 127 -11.51 0.19 6.45
N LYS A 128 -12.37 -0.70 6.98
CA LYS A 128 -13.74 -0.34 7.37
C LYS A 128 -13.78 0.78 8.42
N GLN A 129 -12.90 0.73 9.42
CA GLN A 129 -12.79 1.79 10.43
C GLN A 129 -12.41 3.14 9.82
N ILE A 130 -11.43 3.15 8.90
CA ILE A 130 -11.01 4.36 8.18
C ILE A 130 -12.19 4.93 7.39
N ILE A 131 -12.89 4.10 6.63
CA ILE A 131 -14.06 4.50 5.84
C ILE A 131 -15.16 5.05 6.76
N ALA A 132 -15.45 4.38 7.88
CA ALA A 132 -16.48 4.82 8.82
C ALA A 132 -16.14 6.17 9.48
N LEU A 133 -14.85 6.44 9.74
CA LEU A 133 -14.40 7.67 10.38
C LEU A 133 -14.35 8.86 9.40
N TYR A 134 -13.81 8.65 8.20
CA TYR A 134 -13.54 9.74 7.25
C TYR A 134 -14.60 9.88 6.15
N GLY A 135 -15.34 8.82 5.83
CA GLY A 135 -16.43 8.86 4.85
C GLY A 135 -17.49 9.92 5.17
N PRO A 136 -17.99 10.01 6.41
CA PRO A 136 -18.93 11.07 6.80
C PRO A 136 -18.34 12.48 6.68
N LYS A 137 -17.03 12.65 6.97
CA LYS A 137 -16.34 13.94 6.83
C LYS A 137 -16.26 14.36 5.36
N LEU A 138 -15.90 13.44 4.47
CA LEU A 138 -15.89 13.72 3.03
C LEU A 138 -17.29 14.06 2.51
N LYS A 139 -18.32 13.34 2.99
CA LYS A 139 -19.72 13.65 2.61
C LYS A 139 -20.12 15.08 2.97
N LYS A 140 -19.74 15.56 4.16
CA LYS A 140 -19.95 16.96 4.57
C LYS A 140 -19.27 17.94 3.61
N VAL A 141 -18.00 17.70 3.30
CA VAL A 141 -17.24 18.52 2.33
C VAL A 141 -17.91 18.55 0.97
N ASN A 142 -18.35 17.39 0.47
CA ASN A 142 -19.01 17.29 -0.83
C ASN A 142 -20.39 17.98 -0.86
N ASN A 143 -21.00 18.19 0.30
CA ASN A 143 -22.23 18.98 0.46
C ASN A 143 -21.95 20.48 0.67
N GLY A 144 -20.68 20.91 0.59
CA GLY A 144 -20.27 22.31 0.76
C GLY A 144 -20.05 22.73 2.21
N GLU A 145 -20.07 21.80 3.18
CA GLU A 145 -19.75 22.10 4.57
C GLU A 145 -18.24 22.19 4.78
N GLN A 146 -17.83 23.07 5.69
CA GLN A 146 -16.43 23.16 6.14
C GLN A 146 -16.21 22.26 7.36
N LEU A 147 -15.06 21.59 7.42
CA LEU A 147 -14.70 20.68 8.52
C LEU A 147 -14.06 21.36 9.73
N VAL A 148 -13.50 22.55 9.50
CA VAL A 148 -12.81 23.46 10.42
C VAL A 148 -13.09 24.87 9.94
#